data_AF-A0A2D6X581-F1
#
_entry.id   AF-A0A2D6X581-F1
#
_cell.length_a   1.000
_cell.length_b   1.000
_cell.length_c   1.000
_cell.angle_alpha   90.00
_cell.angle_beta   90.00
_cell.angle_gamma   90.00
#
_symmetry.space_group_name_H-M   'P 1'
#
loop_
_entity.id
_entity.type
_entity.pdbx_description
1 polymer ?
#
loop_
_entity_poly.entity_id
_entity_poly.type
_entity_poly.pdbx_seq_one_letter_code
_entity_poly.pdbx_strand_id
1 'polypeptide(L)'
;MALPPIVLAAEEPVRLFSPHDPAIDVEATVASVPGELEAVESWVAGVASKEIDPETTPRPTTRMDRYEAGDDLDVETLVLKPGEEPTVFVVRALNPREMRVVRAKFPVLEEGADTREKRVQWVEMSLHMARLGLVDVENWDGWTAIAKRDRLFGLECWSEDTAAQVPGQTLLFIGTAILRLSTLDEKKSVNSGSSPGARGGTAARRTTRGKGKARGRSTAKRSANGHHQLPSGR
;
A
#
# COMPACT_ATOMS: atom_id res chain seq x y z
N MET A 1 20.82 -20.92 -15.98
CA MET A 1 20.26 -19.72 -16.63
C MET A 1 19.50 -18.95 -15.58
N ALA A 2 19.96 -17.73 -15.25
CA ALA A 2 19.25 -16.87 -14.30
C ALA A 2 17.95 -16.38 -14.95
N LEU A 3 16.82 -16.50 -14.25
CA LEU A 3 15.56 -15.94 -14.72
C LEU A 3 15.68 -14.41 -14.73
N PRO A 4 15.22 -13.73 -15.79
CA PRO A 4 15.20 -12.27 -15.82
C PRO A 4 14.33 -11.76 -14.65
N PRO A 5 14.72 -10.65 -13.99
CA PRO A 5 13.90 -10.05 -12.96
C PRO A 5 12.54 -9.68 -13.56
N ILE A 6 11.47 -10.17 -12.92
CA ILE A 6 10.11 -9.77 -13.23
C ILE A 6 10.01 -8.28 -12.87
N VAL A 7 10.06 -7.42 -13.88
CA VAL A 7 9.74 -6.01 -13.73
C VAL A 7 8.22 -5.94 -13.68
N LEU A 8 7.67 -5.88 -12.47
CA LEU A 8 6.30 -5.42 -12.26
C LEU A 8 6.25 -4.00 -12.83
N ALA A 9 5.33 -3.73 -13.76
CA ALA A 9 5.15 -2.40 -14.32
C ALA A 9 5.05 -1.41 -13.17
N ALA A 10 5.92 -0.40 -13.17
CA ALA A 10 5.85 0.67 -12.18
C ALA A 10 4.49 1.33 -12.34
N GLU A 11 3.59 1.10 -11.39
CA GLU A 11 2.30 1.79 -11.39
C GLU A 11 2.56 3.30 -11.36
N GLU A 12 1.75 4.03 -12.13
CA GLU A 12 1.87 5.47 -12.23
C GLU A 12 1.65 6.08 -10.83
N PRO A 13 2.52 7.00 -10.39
CA PRO A 13 2.31 7.70 -9.13
C PRO A 13 0.95 8.42 -9.12
N VAL A 14 0.25 8.36 -7.99
CA VAL A 14 -1.02 9.03 -7.74
C VAL A 14 -0.75 10.34 -7.02
N ARG A 15 -1.47 11.39 -7.40
CA ARG A 15 -1.41 12.71 -6.74
C ARG A 15 -2.54 12.78 -5.72
N LEU A 16 -2.22 13.17 -4.48
CA LEU A 16 -3.17 13.29 -3.38
C LEU A 16 -3.09 14.68 -2.75
N PHE A 17 -4.18 15.12 -2.14
CA PHE A 17 -4.21 16.29 -1.26
C PHE A 17 -4.40 15.81 0.17
N SER A 18 -3.84 16.50 1.15
CA SER A 18 -4.16 16.17 2.55
C SER A 18 -5.64 16.47 2.80
N PRO A 19 -6.42 15.60 3.46
CA PRO A 19 -7.82 15.87 3.83
C PRO A 19 -8.03 17.15 4.64
N HIS A 20 -6.96 17.63 5.28
CA HIS A 20 -6.92 18.84 6.09
C HIS A 20 -6.13 19.98 5.41
N ASP A 21 -5.84 19.86 4.12
CA ASP A 21 -5.23 20.95 3.35
C ASP A 21 -6.20 22.13 3.31
N PRO A 22 -5.76 23.36 3.66
CA PRO A 22 -6.65 24.52 3.69
C PRO A 22 -7.27 24.85 2.33
N ALA A 23 -6.63 24.45 1.22
CA ALA A 23 -7.14 24.67 -0.13
C ALA A 23 -8.39 23.83 -0.46
N ILE A 24 -8.70 22.79 0.32
CA ILE A 24 -9.92 22.00 0.12
C ILE A 24 -11.12 22.72 0.75
N ASP A 25 -12.16 22.90 -0.04
CA ASP A 25 -13.48 23.30 0.43
C ASP A 25 -14.28 22.04 0.82
N VAL A 26 -14.19 21.67 2.10
CA VAL A 26 -14.84 20.46 2.63
C VAL A 26 -16.36 20.55 2.52
N GLU A 27 -16.94 21.70 2.81
CA GLU A 27 -18.39 21.90 2.73
C GLU A 27 -18.89 21.77 1.29
N ALA A 28 -18.22 22.44 0.34
CA ALA A 28 -18.56 22.32 -1.07
C ALA A 28 -18.31 20.91 -1.61
N THR A 29 -17.28 20.22 -1.15
CA THR A 29 -17.00 18.82 -1.52
C THR A 29 -18.13 17.90 -1.11
N VAL A 30 -18.61 17.99 0.13
CA VAL A 30 -19.76 17.20 0.62
C VAL A 30 -21.05 17.60 -0.10
N ALA A 31 -21.28 18.90 -0.30
CA ALA A 31 -22.46 19.40 -1.00
C ALA A 31 -22.50 19.02 -2.49
N SER A 32 -21.35 18.71 -3.10
CA SER A 32 -21.27 18.27 -4.50
C SER A 32 -21.92 16.91 -4.75
N VAL A 33 -22.19 16.13 -3.70
CA VAL A 33 -22.81 14.81 -3.79
C VAL A 33 -24.28 14.89 -3.37
N PRO A 34 -25.22 14.71 -4.32
CA PRO A 34 -26.65 14.76 -4.00
C PRO A 34 -27.01 13.78 -2.88
N GLY A 35 -27.67 14.29 -1.84
CA GLY A 35 -28.18 13.50 -0.71
C GLY A 35 -27.18 13.20 0.42
N GLU A 36 -25.87 13.43 0.26
CA GLU A 36 -24.92 13.19 1.37
C GLU A 36 -25.15 14.18 2.52
N LEU A 37 -25.31 15.47 2.20
CA LEU A 37 -25.58 16.50 3.19
C LEU A 37 -26.92 16.27 3.90
N GLU A 38 -27.98 15.97 3.13
CA GLU A 38 -29.31 15.68 3.68
C GLU A 38 -29.30 14.45 4.60
N ALA A 39 -28.55 13.40 4.24
CA ALA A 39 -28.40 12.21 5.06
C ALA A 39 -27.69 12.52 6.39
N VAL A 40 -26.61 13.32 6.35
CA VAL A 40 -25.89 13.74 7.56
C VAL A 40 -26.76 14.63 8.44
N GLU A 41 -27.45 15.62 7.87
CA GLU A 41 -28.34 16.52 8.59
C GLU A 41 -29.52 15.77 9.22
N SER A 42 -30.14 14.84 8.48
CA SER A 42 -31.20 13.98 8.98
C SER A 42 -30.71 13.11 10.14
N TRP A 43 -29.48 12.58 10.05
CA TRP A 43 -28.89 11.80 11.13
C TRP A 43 -28.63 12.65 12.38
N VAL A 44 -28.03 13.84 12.23
CA VAL A 44 -27.78 14.77 13.33
C VAL A 44 -29.09 15.21 14.01
N ALA A 45 -30.12 15.52 13.22
CA ALA A 45 -31.44 15.87 13.74
C ALA A 45 -32.06 14.70 14.54
N GLY A 46 -31.98 13.47 14.01
CA GLY A 46 -32.47 12.28 14.69
C GLY A 46 -31.71 11.96 16.00
N VAL A 47 -30.40 12.20 16.04
CA VAL A 47 -29.62 12.05 17.29
C VAL A 47 -30.02 13.11 18.31
N ALA A 48 -30.18 14.37 17.88
CA ALA A 48 -30.59 15.47 18.75
C ALA A 48 -32.01 15.27 19.30
N SER A 49 -32.93 14.71 18.51
CA SER A 49 -34.30 14.36 18.93
C SER A 49 -34.38 13.06 19.75
N LYS A 50 -33.27 12.32 19.89
CA LYS A 50 -33.19 10.97 20.48
C LYS A 50 -34.00 9.90 19.74
N GLU A 51 -34.36 10.17 18.48
CA GLU A 51 -34.98 9.18 17.60
C GLU A 51 -33.95 8.20 17.04
N ILE A 52 -32.70 8.64 16.91
CA ILE A 52 -31.56 7.84 16.48
C ILE A 52 -30.62 7.64 17.67
N ASP A 53 -30.31 6.39 17.95
CA ASP A 53 -29.25 6.01 18.87
C ASP A 53 -27.92 5.87 18.09
N PRO A 54 -26.92 6.73 18.35
CA PRO A 54 -25.65 6.71 17.62
C PRO A 54 -24.81 5.45 17.90
N GLU A 55 -25.09 4.70 18.97
CA GLU A 55 -24.38 3.44 19.25
C GLU A 55 -24.82 2.32 18.30
N THR A 56 -26.08 2.35 17.85
CA THR A 56 -26.68 1.31 17.01
C THR A 56 -26.90 1.73 15.56
N THR A 57 -26.93 3.05 15.30
CA THR A 57 -27.11 3.61 13.95
C THR A 57 -25.90 4.47 13.57
N PRO A 58 -24.95 3.94 12.78
CA PRO A 58 -23.74 4.67 12.45
C PRO A 58 -24.08 5.92 11.62
N ARG A 59 -23.27 6.96 11.81
CA ARG A 59 -23.35 8.18 11.01
C ARG A 59 -23.15 7.83 9.52
N PRO A 60 -23.94 8.41 8.60
CA PRO A 60 -23.70 8.28 7.17
C PRO A 60 -22.28 8.70 6.80
N THR A 61 -21.60 7.88 5.99
CA THR A 61 -20.24 8.15 5.51
C THR A 61 -20.30 9.09 4.31
N THR A 62 -19.67 10.25 4.42
CA THR A 62 -19.53 11.22 3.34
C THR A 62 -18.41 10.84 2.38
N ARG A 63 -18.36 11.48 1.21
CA ARG A 63 -17.21 11.39 0.31
C ARG A 63 -15.90 11.79 1.00
N MET A 64 -15.92 12.85 1.81
CA MET A 64 -14.72 13.29 2.52
C MET A 64 -14.24 12.23 3.52
N ASP A 65 -15.16 11.56 4.22
CA ASP A 65 -14.82 10.46 5.12
C ASP A 65 -14.18 9.28 4.36
N ARG A 66 -14.71 8.93 3.18
CA ARG A 66 -14.12 7.87 2.31
C ARG A 66 -12.73 8.27 1.81
N TYR A 67 -12.55 9.54 1.45
CA TYR A 67 -11.26 10.07 1.02
C TYR A 67 -10.24 10.01 2.16
N GLU A 68 -10.57 10.52 3.35
CA GLU A 68 -9.69 10.48 4.52
C GLU A 68 -9.34 9.05 4.95
N ALA A 69 -10.27 8.10 4.82
CA ALA A 69 -10.03 6.68 5.06
C ALA A 69 -9.14 5.99 3.99
N GLY A 70 -8.88 6.68 2.87
CA GLY A 70 -8.14 6.14 1.72
C GLY A 70 -8.91 5.09 0.92
N ASP A 71 -10.24 5.05 1.06
CA ASP A 71 -11.12 4.12 0.35
C ASP A 71 -11.51 4.63 -1.04
N ASP A 72 -11.53 5.95 -1.22
CA ASP A 72 -11.76 6.63 -2.50
C ASP A 72 -10.73 7.76 -2.65
N LEU A 73 -9.69 7.55 -3.45
CA LEU A 73 -8.54 8.46 -3.57
C LEU A 73 -8.66 9.40 -4.79
N ASP A 74 -9.85 9.56 -5.36
CA ASP A 74 -10.07 10.40 -6.53
C ASP A 74 -10.08 11.89 -6.17
N VAL A 75 -8.95 12.57 -6.43
CA VAL A 75 -8.79 14.01 -6.19
C VAL A 75 -9.64 14.89 -7.10
N GLU A 76 -10.11 14.40 -8.25
CA GLU A 76 -10.96 15.18 -9.16
C GLU A 76 -12.35 15.43 -8.55
N THR A 77 -12.70 14.64 -7.54
CA THR A 77 -13.97 14.78 -6.81
C THR A 77 -13.93 15.80 -5.68
N LEU A 78 -12.75 16.36 -5.38
CA LEU A 78 -12.55 17.35 -4.34
C LEU A 78 -12.75 18.77 -4.89
N VAL A 79 -13.46 19.60 -4.13
CA VAL A 79 -13.65 21.01 -4.49
C VAL A 79 -12.55 21.83 -3.83
N LEU A 80 -11.83 22.62 -4.63
CA LEU A 80 -10.79 23.52 -4.16
C LEU A 80 -11.31 24.95 -4.00
N LYS A 81 -10.80 25.67 -3.01
CA LYS A 81 -11.09 27.08 -2.79
C LYS A 81 -10.49 27.93 -3.92
N PRO A 82 -11.21 28.95 -4.42
CA PRO A 82 -10.68 29.81 -5.48
C PRO A 82 -9.40 30.54 -5.05
N GLY A 83 -8.34 30.39 -5.84
CA GLY A 83 -7.07 31.09 -5.63
C GLY A 83 -6.13 30.48 -4.59
N GLU A 84 -6.48 29.33 -4.00
CA GLU A 84 -5.59 28.57 -3.13
C GLU A 84 -4.96 27.40 -3.92
N GLU A 85 -3.64 27.27 -3.86
CA GLU A 85 -2.94 26.12 -4.45
C GLU A 85 -2.76 25.03 -3.39
N PRO A 86 -3.29 23.81 -3.60
CA PRO A 86 -3.15 22.73 -2.63
C PRO A 86 -1.71 22.20 -2.61
N THR A 87 -1.31 21.68 -1.45
CA THR A 87 -0.09 20.87 -1.35
C THR A 87 -0.35 19.51 -1.98
N VAL A 88 0.47 19.11 -2.95
CA VAL A 88 0.27 17.87 -3.69
C VAL A 88 1.26 16.82 -3.24
N PHE A 89 0.77 15.70 -2.73
CA PHE A 89 1.58 14.55 -2.35
C PHE A 89 1.54 13.52 -3.47
N VAL A 90 2.69 13.32 -4.13
CA VAL A 90 2.83 12.32 -5.18
C VAL A 90 3.25 11.01 -4.53
N VAL A 91 2.38 10.00 -4.56
CA VAL A 91 2.59 8.72 -3.89
C VAL A 91 2.53 7.57 -4.87
N ARG A 92 3.06 6.41 -4.50
CA ARG A 92 2.96 5.17 -5.27
C ARG A 92 2.66 3.97 -4.38
N ALA A 93 2.15 2.91 -4.99
CA ALA A 93 2.13 1.60 -4.36
C ALA A 93 3.56 1.13 -4.03
N LEU A 94 3.69 0.42 -2.91
CA LEU A 94 4.90 -0.30 -2.55
C LEU A 94 4.91 -1.66 -3.22
N ASN A 95 6.07 -2.04 -3.76
CA ASN A 95 6.23 -3.37 -4.31
C ASN A 95 6.30 -4.43 -3.18
N PRO A 96 6.17 -5.74 -3.51
CA PRO A 96 6.19 -6.80 -2.51
C PRO A 96 7.48 -6.90 -1.67
N ARG A 97 8.62 -6.37 -2.14
CA ARG A 97 9.86 -6.33 -1.36
C ARG A 97 9.81 -5.22 -0.31
N GLU A 98 9.36 -4.03 -0.70
CA GLU A 98 9.16 -2.89 0.20
C GLU A 98 8.11 -3.20 1.27
N MET A 99 6.97 -3.78 0.87
CA MET A 99 5.93 -4.21 1.81
C MET A 99 6.46 -5.20 2.86
N ARG A 100 7.32 -6.14 2.45
CA ARG A 100 7.96 -7.07 3.40
C ARG A 100 8.87 -6.35 4.39
N VAL A 101 9.61 -5.34 3.96
CA VAL A 101 10.46 -4.54 4.85
C VAL A 101 9.62 -3.80 5.90
N VAL A 102 8.52 -3.18 5.49
CA VAL A 102 7.62 -2.50 6.43
C VAL A 102 6.98 -3.50 7.40
N ARG A 103 6.37 -4.58 6.89
CA ARG A 103 5.72 -5.61 7.73
C ARG A 103 6.70 -6.33 8.66
N ALA A 104 7.97 -6.49 8.28
CA ALA A 104 8.99 -7.08 9.15
C ALA A 104 9.33 -6.19 10.36
N LYS A 105 9.21 -4.86 10.22
CA LYS A 105 9.41 -3.91 11.32
C LYS A 105 8.19 -3.83 12.24
N PHE A 106 6.99 -4.08 11.69
CA PHE A 106 5.71 -3.98 12.39
C PHE A 106 4.98 -5.33 12.39
N PRO A 107 5.36 -6.26 13.29
CA PRO A 107 4.69 -7.56 13.39
C PRO A 107 3.19 -7.37 13.72
N VAL A 108 2.38 -8.35 13.33
CA VAL A 108 0.94 -8.35 13.63
C VAL A 108 0.76 -8.28 15.15
N LEU A 109 0.03 -7.26 15.61
CA LEU A 109 -0.31 -7.13 17.03
C LEU A 109 -1.16 -8.30 17.48
N GLU A 110 -0.94 -8.74 18.71
CA GLU A 110 -1.79 -9.73 19.34
C GLU A 110 -3.23 -9.21 19.47
N GLU A 111 -4.19 -10.12 19.39
CA GLU A 111 -5.63 -9.79 19.39
C GLU A 111 -6.04 -8.96 20.63
N GLY A 112 -5.34 -9.16 21.75
CA GLY A 112 -5.52 -8.44 23.02
C GLY A 112 -4.68 -7.17 23.21
N ALA A 113 -3.91 -6.72 22.23
CA ALA A 113 -3.09 -5.50 22.37
C ALA A 113 -3.97 -4.27 22.67
N ASP A 114 -3.46 -3.38 23.52
CA ASP A 114 -4.16 -2.16 23.93
C ASP A 114 -4.42 -1.25 22.72
N THR A 115 -5.54 -0.53 22.74
CA THR A 115 -5.92 0.43 21.70
C THR A 115 -4.85 1.50 21.50
N ARG A 116 -4.17 1.93 22.57
CA ARG A 116 -3.08 2.89 22.47
C ARG A 116 -1.87 2.31 21.73
N GLU A 117 -1.50 1.08 22.04
CA GLU A 117 -0.39 0.38 21.39
C GLU A 117 -0.68 0.16 19.90
N LYS A 118 -1.90 -0.28 19.57
CA LYS A 118 -2.41 -0.36 18.20
C LYS A 118 -2.26 0.97 17.47
N ARG A 119 -2.65 2.09 18.11
CA ARG A 119 -2.54 3.42 17.51
C ARG A 119 -1.10 3.85 17.27
N VAL A 120 -0.19 3.62 18.23
CA VAL A 120 1.23 3.96 18.08
C VAL A 120 1.83 3.18 16.92
N GLN A 121 1.57 1.87 16.85
CA GLN A 121 2.06 1.05 15.74
C GLN A 121 1.51 1.50 14.39
N TRP A 122 0.24 1.90 14.31
CA TRP A 122 -0.33 2.46 13.08
C TRP A 122 0.38 3.74 12.63
N VAL A 123 0.66 4.66 13.56
CA VAL A 123 1.42 5.90 13.27
C VAL A 123 2.82 5.57 12.75
N GLU A 124 3.54 4.69 13.45
CA GLU A 124 4.90 4.30 13.04
C GLU A 124 4.90 3.57 11.70
N MET A 125 3.94 2.67 11.46
CA MET A 125 3.80 1.99 10.18
C MET A 125 3.53 2.99 9.05
N SER A 126 2.62 3.94 9.25
CA SER A 126 2.33 4.99 8.26
C SER A 126 3.55 5.85 7.95
N LEU A 127 4.38 6.17 8.94
CA LEU A 127 5.68 6.83 8.73
C LEU A 127 6.56 6.02 7.77
N HIS A 128 6.69 4.71 7.99
CA HIS A 128 7.52 3.86 7.14
C HIS A 128 6.94 3.66 5.74
N MET A 129 5.62 3.55 5.62
CA MET A 129 4.95 3.54 4.32
C MET A 129 5.23 4.82 3.56
N ALA A 130 5.02 5.99 4.18
CA ALA A 130 5.26 7.30 3.59
C ALA A 130 6.72 7.47 3.17
N ARG A 131 7.68 7.06 4.01
CA ARG A 131 9.12 7.14 3.67
C ARG A 131 9.47 6.41 2.37
N LEU A 132 8.83 5.28 2.08
CA LEU A 132 9.09 4.48 0.88
C LEU A 132 8.23 4.86 -0.32
N GLY A 133 6.95 5.16 -0.08
CA GLY A 133 5.94 5.33 -1.12
C GLY A 133 5.67 6.78 -1.50
N LEU A 134 6.07 7.76 -0.69
CA LEU A 134 6.05 9.17 -1.12
C LEU A 134 7.16 9.40 -2.15
N VAL A 135 6.76 9.79 -3.34
CA VAL A 135 7.65 10.07 -4.48
C VAL A 135 8.14 11.50 -4.40
N ASP A 136 7.22 12.46 -4.28
CA ASP A 136 7.50 13.89 -4.23
C ASP A 136 6.39 14.68 -3.53
N VAL A 137 6.67 15.96 -3.24
CA VAL A 137 5.70 16.91 -2.70
C VAL A 137 5.80 18.22 -3.49
N GLU A 138 4.71 18.58 -4.13
CA GLU A 138 4.59 19.80 -4.93
C GLU A 138 3.88 20.89 -4.12
N ASN A 139 4.18 22.15 -4.43
CA ASN A 139 3.61 23.34 -3.77
C ASN A 139 3.90 23.44 -2.25
N TRP A 140 4.84 22.65 -1.74
CA TRP A 140 5.32 22.79 -0.37
C TRP A 140 6.58 23.67 -0.33
N ASP A 141 6.46 24.82 0.32
CA ASP A 141 7.56 25.77 0.50
C ASP A 141 8.74 25.16 1.26
N GLY A 142 9.88 25.07 0.57
CA GLY A 142 11.12 24.56 1.15
C GLY A 142 11.28 23.04 1.13
N TRP A 143 10.37 22.28 0.50
CA TRP A 143 10.47 20.83 0.37
C TRP A 143 11.83 20.38 -0.18
N THR A 144 12.29 21.00 -1.27
CA THR A 144 13.57 20.67 -1.92
C THR A 144 14.79 20.87 -1.02
N ALA A 145 14.72 21.77 -0.03
CA ALA A 145 15.80 22.00 0.93
C ALA A 145 15.84 20.94 2.03
N ILE A 146 14.70 20.32 2.35
CA ILE A 146 14.57 19.30 3.40
C ILE A 146 14.53 17.87 2.86
N ALA A 147 14.28 17.69 1.56
CA ALA A 147 14.13 16.42 0.85
C ALA A 147 15.42 15.57 0.84
N LYS A 148 15.76 14.97 1.98
CA LYS A 148 16.89 14.05 2.12
C LYS A 148 16.44 12.59 2.07
N ARG A 149 17.20 11.75 1.37
CA ARG A 149 16.98 10.30 1.26
C ARG A 149 18.00 9.51 2.09
N ASP A 150 17.54 8.43 2.69
CA ASP A 150 18.33 7.46 3.45
C ASP A 150 18.25 6.07 2.79
N ARG A 151 19.02 5.12 3.32
CA ARG A 151 18.91 3.70 2.98
C ARG A 151 18.32 2.90 4.14
N LEU A 152 17.16 2.29 3.91
CA LEU A 152 16.50 1.38 4.84
C LEU A 152 16.51 -0.04 4.25
N PHE A 153 17.28 -0.96 4.85
CA PHE A 153 17.47 -2.33 4.33
C PHE A 153 17.87 -2.41 2.85
N GLY A 154 18.70 -1.45 2.42
CA GLY A 154 19.17 -1.35 1.03
C GLY A 154 18.15 -0.79 0.05
N LEU A 155 17.01 -0.29 0.53
CA LEU A 155 16.01 0.46 -0.24
C LEU A 155 16.22 1.95 0.02
N GLU A 156 16.11 2.76 -1.03
CA GLU A 156 16.11 4.22 -0.89
C GLU A 156 14.75 4.69 -0.39
N CYS A 157 14.74 5.51 0.66
CA CYS A 157 13.53 6.05 1.26
C CYS A 157 13.79 7.49 1.72
N TRP A 158 12.75 8.27 2.00
CA TRP A 158 12.95 9.55 2.69
C TRP A 158 13.59 9.34 4.06
N SER A 159 14.44 10.29 4.45
CA SER A 159 15.03 10.31 5.78
C SER A 159 13.94 10.48 6.84
N GLU A 160 14.25 10.07 8.07
CA GLU A 160 13.32 10.24 9.18
C GLU A 160 13.05 11.72 9.45
N ASP A 161 14.10 12.55 9.41
CA ASP A 161 14.00 14.01 9.58
C ASP A 161 13.12 14.66 8.51
N THR A 162 13.24 14.20 7.25
CA THR A 162 12.40 14.67 6.13
C THR A 162 10.94 14.31 6.39
N ALA A 163 10.66 13.05 6.71
CA ALA A 163 9.31 12.57 6.90
C ALA A 163 8.65 13.17 8.15
N ALA A 164 9.42 13.48 9.18
CA ALA A 164 8.96 14.15 10.40
C ALA A 164 8.52 15.61 10.18
N GLN A 165 8.89 16.24 9.05
CA GLN A 165 8.36 17.55 8.68
C GLN A 165 6.90 17.49 8.22
N VAL A 166 6.41 16.31 7.81
CA VAL A 166 5.02 16.11 7.40
C VAL A 166 4.12 16.06 8.63
N PRO A 167 3.01 16.86 8.70
CA PRO A 167 2.06 16.78 9.79
C PRO A 167 1.61 15.34 10.05
N GLY A 168 1.53 14.93 11.31
CA GLY A 168 1.24 13.54 11.67
C GLY A 168 -0.06 13.00 11.09
N GLN A 169 -1.11 13.83 10.96
CA GLN A 169 -2.38 13.44 10.32
C GLN A 169 -2.21 13.21 8.81
N THR A 170 -1.51 14.10 8.12
CA THR A 170 -1.19 13.96 6.69
C THR A 170 -0.33 12.72 6.45
N LEU A 171 0.64 12.45 7.32
CA LEU A 171 1.47 11.26 7.28
C LEU A 171 0.64 9.97 7.46
N LEU A 172 -0.30 9.97 8.42
CA LEU A 172 -1.25 8.87 8.62
C LEU A 172 -2.09 8.61 7.37
N PHE A 173 -2.64 9.67 6.78
CA PHE A 173 -3.40 9.60 5.54
C PHE A 173 -2.57 9.04 4.38
N ILE A 174 -1.39 9.61 4.12
CA ILE A 174 -0.47 9.16 3.06
C ILE A 174 -0.09 7.69 3.26
N GLY A 175 0.28 7.31 4.49
CA GLY A 175 0.63 5.92 4.81
C GLY A 175 -0.53 4.95 4.57
N THR A 176 -1.76 5.37 4.91
CA THR A 176 -2.98 4.59 4.67
C THR A 176 -3.28 4.47 3.18
N ALA A 177 -3.20 5.57 2.43
CA ALA A 177 -3.40 5.58 0.98
C ALA A 177 -2.39 4.66 0.28
N ILE A 178 -1.11 4.75 0.63
CA ILE A 178 -0.05 3.87 0.10
C ILE A 178 -0.35 2.40 0.43
N LEU A 179 -0.77 2.09 1.67
CA LEU A 179 -1.14 0.72 2.05
C LEU A 179 -2.33 0.20 1.22
N ARG A 180 -3.36 1.02 1.00
CA ARG A 180 -4.52 0.68 0.16
C ARG A 180 -4.09 0.41 -1.27
N LEU A 181 -3.35 1.34 -1.89
CA LEU A 181 -2.79 1.17 -3.24
C LEU A 181 -1.98 -0.13 -3.34
N SER A 182 -1.11 -0.40 -2.37
CA SER A 182 -0.26 -1.61 -2.34
C SER A 182 -1.02 -2.92 -2.14
N THR A 183 -2.26 -2.89 -1.66
CA THR A 183 -3.09 -4.09 -1.39
C THR A 183 -4.18 -4.32 -2.44
N LEU A 184 -4.50 -3.33 -3.28
CA LEU A 184 -5.44 -3.49 -4.40
C LEU A 184 -4.96 -4.56 -5.39
N ASP A 185 -3.66 -4.69 -5.60
CA ASP A 185 -3.05 -5.69 -6.49
C ASP A 185 -3.03 -7.11 -5.92
N GLU A 186 -2.94 -7.27 -4.60
CA GLU A 186 -3.14 -8.57 -3.96
C GLU A 186 -4.55 -9.10 -4.25
N LYS A 187 -5.58 -8.23 -4.23
CA LYS A 187 -6.96 -8.63 -4.55
C LYS A 187 -7.16 -9.00 -6.02
N LYS A 188 -6.56 -8.27 -6.97
CA LYS A 188 -6.65 -8.59 -8.41
C LYS A 188 -5.92 -9.89 -8.74
N SER A 189 -4.73 -10.10 -8.18
CA SER A 189 -3.94 -11.31 -8.42
C SER A 189 -4.55 -12.56 -7.79
N VAL A 190 -5.12 -12.46 -6.58
CA VAL A 190 -5.81 -13.57 -5.91
C VAL A 190 -7.12 -13.94 -6.63
N ASN A 191 -7.88 -12.97 -7.15
CA ASN A 191 -9.09 -13.25 -7.93
C ASN A 191 -8.83 -13.79 -9.35
N SER A 192 -7.59 -13.70 -9.84
CA SER A 192 -7.18 -14.34 -11.11
C SER A 192 -6.75 -15.80 -10.95
N GLY A 193 -6.70 -16.30 -9.70
CA GLY A 193 -6.33 -17.66 -9.36
C GLY A 193 -7.52 -18.62 -9.31
N SER A 194 -7.78 -19.27 -10.44
CA SER A 194 -8.45 -20.59 -10.56
C SER A 194 -9.88 -20.71 -10.02
N SER A 195 -10.87 -20.66 -10.92
CA SER A 195 -12.20 -21.22 -10.66
C SER A 195 -12.07 -22.70 -10.22
N PRO A 196 -12.63 -23.11 -9.06
CA PRO A 196 -12.76 -24.51 -8.70
C PRO A 196 -13.91 -25.12 -9.53
N GLY A 197 -13.66 -25.43 -10.80
CA GLY A 197 -14.74 -25.87 -11.69
C GLY A 197 -14.38 -26.51 -13.04
N ALA A 198 -13.11 -26.64 -13.44
CA ALA A 198 -12.78 -27.29 -14.71
C ALA A 198 -12.34 -28.75 -14.49
N ARG A 199 -13.32 -29.65 -14.39
CA ARG A 199 -13.09 -31.10 -14.52
C ARG A 199 -13.27 -31.48 -16.00
N GLY A 200 -12.16 -31.79 -16.67
CA GLY A 200 -12.11 -32.73 -17.79
C GLY A 200 -12.16 -32.15 -19.20
N GLY A 201 -11.33 -32.72 -20.09
CA GLY A 201 -11.66 -32.75 -21.52
C GLY A 201 -10.52 -32.60 -22.53
N THR A 202 -9.49 -33.46 -22.52
CA THR A 202 -8.97 -34.02 -23.78
C THR A 202 -8.29 -35.35 -23.51
N ALA A 203 -9.11 -36.40 -23.48
CA ALA A 203 -8.66 -37.72 -23.88
C ALA A 203 -8.41 -37.69 -25.40
N ALA A 204 -7.16 -37.78 -25.82
CA ALA A 204 -6.81 -38.28 -27.14
C ALA A 204 -6.09 -39.62 -26.97
N ARG A 205 -6.88 -40.68 -26.80
CA ARG A 205 -6.49 -42.06 -27.11
C ARG A 205 -6.60 -42.16 -28.64
N ARG A 206 -5.64 -42.65 -29.44
CA ARG A 206 -5.17 -44.04 -29.58
C ARG A 206 -4.22 -44.00 -30.82
N THR A 207 -3.02 -44.61 -30.88
CA THR A 207 -2.82 -46.03 -31.18
C THR A 207 -1.31 -46.41 -31.21
N THR A 208 -1.01 -47.52 -30.53
CA THR A 208 -0.13 -48.66 -30.87
C THR A 208 1.39 -48.53 -31.20
N ARG A 209 2.14 -49.29 -30.38
CA ARG A 209 3.19 -50.30 -30.70
C ARG A 209 4.66 -49.83 -30.78
N GLY A 210 5.43 -50.20 -29.76
CA GLY A 210 6.90 -50.21 -29.77
C GLY A 210 7.50 -50.70 -28.46
N LYS A 211 7.54 -52.03 -28.28
CA LYS A 211 8.28 -52.73 -27.21
C LYS A 211 9.79 -52.50 -27.40
N GLY A 212 10.52 -52.10 -26.36
CA GLY A 212 11.99 -52.12 -26.36
C GLY A 212 12.56 -51.97 -24.95
N LYS A 213 13.19 -53.05 -24.46
CA LYS A 213 13.81 -53.23 -23.13
C LYS A 213 15.14 -52.47 -22.97
N ALA A 214 15.59 -52.43 -21.70
CA ALA A 214 16.97 -52.41 -21.16
C ALA A 214 17.41 -51.05 -20.60
N ARG A 215 17.53 -50.91 -19.27
CA ARG A 215 18.70 -51.26 -18.42
C ARG A 215 19.99 -50.54 -18.87
N GLY A 216 20.44 -49.58 -18.07
CA GLY A 216 21.78 -48.99 -18.14
C GLY A 216 22.11 -48.20 -16.88
N ARG A 217 22.75 -48.88 -15.93
CA ARG A 217 23.33 -48.35 -14.68
C ARG A 217 24.83 -48.17 -14.93
N SER A 218 25.39 -46.98 -14.68
CA SER A 218 26.83 -46.74 -14.41
C SER A 218 26.92 -45.34 -13.76
N THR A 219 27.43 -45.02 -12.56
CA THR A 219 28.65 -45.32 -11.79
C THR A 219 29.98 -45.02 -12.48
N ALA A 220 30.55 -43.84 -12.19
CA ALA A 220 32.00 -43.58 -12.02
C ALA A 220 32.19 -42.18 -11.40
N LYS A 221 32.65 -42.08 -10.14
CA LYS A 221 34.04 -41.73 -9.68
C LYS A 221 34.40 -40.24 -9.88
N ARG A 222 34.54 -39.41 -8.84
CA ARG A 222 35.54 -39.34 -7.74
C ARG A 222 36.89 -38.75 -8.18
N SER A 223 37.18 -37.51 -7.75
CA SER A 223 38.48 -36.96 -7.29
C SER A 223 38.27 -35.45 -7.04
N ALA A 224 38.33 -34.88 -5.83
CA ALA A 224 39.42 -34.75 -4.86
C ALA A 224 40.50 -33.70 -5.23
N ASN A 225 40.79 -32.86 -4.23
CA ASN A 225 41.91 -31.93 -4.02
C ASN A 225 41.84 -30.56 -4.74
N GLY A 226 42.23 -29.44 -4.12
CA GLY A 226 42.85 -29.27 -2.81
C GLY A 226 43.14 -27.79 -2.50
N HIS A 227 43.47 -27.58 -1.22
CA HIS A 227 44.10 -26.43 -0.57
C HIS A 227 44.84 -25.40 -1.45
N HIS A 228 44.66 -24.13 -1.12
CA HIS A 228 45.81 -23.27 -0.80
C HIS A 228 45.45 -22.20 0.24
N GLN A 229 46.05 -22.35 1.42
CA GLN A 229 46.34 -21.26 2.35
C GLN A 229 47.35 -20.32 1.71
N LEU A 230 47.23 -19.01 1.98
CA LEU A 230 48.35 -18.09 2.04
C LEU A 230 48.23 -17.17 3.27
N PRO A 231 49.36 -16.72 3.83
CA PRO A 231 49.49 -16.32 5.22
C PRO A 231 49.41 -14.81 5.46
N SER A 232 49.25 -14.50 6.74
CA SER A 232 49.57 -13.26 7.45
C SER A 232 50.86 -12.57 7.01
N GLY A 233 50.85 -11.24 7.06
CA GLY A 233 52.02 -10.46 7.47
C GLY A 233 52.25 -9.16 6.69
N ARG A 234 51.77 -8.04 7.22
CA ARG A 234 52.59 -6.96 7.82
C ARG A 234 51.70 -5.96 8.53
#